data_AF-A0A7K1AGE8-F1
#
_entry.id   AF-A0A7K1AGE8-F1
#
_cell.length_a   1.000
_cell.length_b   1.000
_cell.length_c   1.000
_cell.angle_alpha   90.00
_cell.angle_beta   90.00
_cell.angle_gamma   90.00
#
_symmetry.space_group_name_H-M   'P 1'
#
loop_
_entity.id
_entity.type
_entity.pdbx_description
1 polymer ?
#
loop_
_entity_poly.entity_id
_entity_poly.type
_entity_poly.pdbx_seq_one_letter_code
_entity_poly.pdbx_strand_id
1 'polypeptide(L)'
;MFATCSALCIVGAIQHGPLRNFLSLRPLVQVGHISYGLYLIHWPVIVWLNSDRLGLDGVALFATQVIVSLALAVMSYWFIEQPIRQRKILQTARGSFTLLVLAIAGALVLSTSVLASNSSQVDTSPEVLTTLTPTTMPLNNEMPTSVVDNLLALVDRSVPLNILVIGDSTAENIATALAAASDGSLGVISAGVLGCPLLQVAIVRDREESQQDVAYCPNNGQLVRDSLMSIDAVVIVAGVANQWAYKKIGSDMWIEPGSEQYILDLNSFLLEIEQSVSPQGLPVLVFETPAVRDNPRILGDEIVSLVRWAQVIEHWDSSWLSVKTIPYADTLSDPNTAEGKKERPDGVHLAEDFGEELARAVLIPRLRENYFDALDEMNSSGCRRALDQSLALRLCRLSE
;
A
#
# COMPACT_ATOMS: atom_id res chain seq x y z
N MET A 1 4.10 -29.49 -4.98
CA MET A 1 5.30 -30.01 -4.29
C MET A 1 5.08 -30.20 -2.79
N PHE A 2 4.59 -29.20 -2.05
CA PHE A 2 4.34 -29.35 -0.60
C PHE A 2 3.26 -30.39 -0.25
N ALA A 3 2.14 -30.43 -0.98
CA ALA A 3 1.07 -31.40 -0.71
C ALA A 3 1.53 -32.86 -0.90
N THR A 4 2.35 -33.10 -1.94
CA THR A 4 2.93 -34.42 -2.22
C THR A 4 3.97 -34.82 -1.17
N CYS A 5 4.81 -33.89 -0.72
CA CYS A 5 5.76 -34.14 0.37
C CYS A 5 5.04 -34.43 1.69
N SER A 6 4.00 -33.67 2.03
CA SER A 6 3.18 -33.92 3.23
C SER A 6 2.48 -35.27 3.18
N ALA A 7 1.90 -35.65 2.03
CA ALA A 7 1.28 -36.96 1.84
C ALA A 7 2.30 -38.10 2.00
N LEU A 8 3.49 -37.97 1.44
CA LEU A 8 4.57 -38.95 1.58
C LEU A 8 5.07 -39.06 3.03
N CYS A 9 5.19 -37.94 3.75
CA CYS A 9 5.54 -37.92 5.16
C CYS A 9 4.47 -38.61 6.04
N ILE A 10 3.18 -38.38 5.77
CA ILE A 10 2.08 -39.02 6.49
C ILE A 10 2.09 -40.53 6.23
N VAL A 11 2.20 -40.95 4.97
CA VAL A 11 2.26 -42.38 4.60
C VAL A 11 3.47 -43.05 5.26
N GLY A 12 4.65 -42.41 5.22
CA GLY A 12 5.85 -42.93 5.85
C GLY A 12 5.85 -42.91 7.39
N ALA A 13 5.04 -42.04 8.01
CA ALA A 13 4.83 -42.02 9.47
C ALA A 13 3.87 -43.12 9.95
N ILE A 14 2.91 -43.54 9.11
CA ILE A 14 1.95 -44.60 9.42
C ILE A 14 2.56 -45.99 9.19
N GLN A 15 3.43 -46.13 8.18
CA GLN A 15 4.10 -47.39 7.90
C GLN A 15 5.20 -47.73 8.93
N HIS A 16 5.42 -49.01 9.18
CA HIS A 16 6.54 -49.47 10.01
C HIS A 16 7.86 -49.24 9.27
N GLY A 17 8.68 -48.29 9.74
CA GLY A 17 9.92 -47.92 9.08
C GLY A 17 10.79 -46.94 9.85
N PRO A 18 11.97 -46.60 9.32
CA PRO A 18 12.93 -45.71 9.98
C PRO A 18 12.37 -44.31 10.25
N LEU A 19 11.51 -43.80 9.35
CA LEU A 19 10.86 -42.50 9.52
C LEU A 19 9.92 -42.48 10.72
N ARG A 20 9.09 -43.52 10.89
CA ARG A 20 8.24 -43.67 12.08
C ARG A 20 9.07 -43.76 13.35
N ASN A 21 10.17 -44.52 13.36
CA ASN A 21 11.04 -44.62 14.53
C ASN A 21 11.65 -43.27 14.92
N PHE A 22 12.07 -42.48 13.93
CA PHE A 22 12.60 -41.14 14.13
C PHE A 22 11.53 -40.17 14.66
N LEU A 23 10.33 -40.16 14.07
CA LEU A 23 9.22 -39.31 14.52
C LEU A 23 8.63 -39.76 15.87
N SER A 24 8.86 -41.02 16.28
CA SER A 24 8.46 -41.56 17.58
C SER A 24 9.46 -41.23 18.70
N LEU A 25 10.54 -40.51 18.41
CA LEU A 25 11.46 -40.03 19.45
C LEU A 25 10.70 -39.15 20.46
N ARG A 26 10.88 -39.45 21.75
CA ARG A 26 10.25 -38.74 22.86
C ARG A 26 10.25 -37.20 22.73
N PRO A 27 11.36 -36.53 22.37
CA PRO A 27 11.35 -35.07 22.22
C PRO A 27 10.42 -34.58 21.09
N LEU A 28 10.40 -35.27 19.94
CA LEU A 28 9.52 -34.89 18.82
C LEU A 28 8.05 -35.09 19.17
N VAL A 29 7.72 -36.18 19.86
CA VAL A 29 6.36 -36.43 20.35
C VAL A 29 5.91 -35.36 21.36
N GLN A 30 6.82 -34.91 22.24
CA GLN A 30 6.54 -33.83 23.18
C GLN A 30 6.28 -32.48 22.48
N VAL A 31 7.03 -32.16 21.42
CA VAL A 31 6.74 -30.99 20.58
C VAL A 31 5.37 -31.12 19.92
N GLY A 32 5.04 -32.31 19.40
CA GLY A 32 3.72 -32.59 18.82
C GLY A 32 2.58 -32.36 19.82
N HIS A 33 2.79 -32.67 21.10
CA HIS A 33 1.80 -32.46 22.15
C HIS A 33 1.49 -30.99 22.45
N ILE A 34 2.49 -30.10 22.38
CA ILE A 34 2.32 -28.66 22.63
C ILE A 34 2.04 -27.86 21.35
N SER A 35 2.06 -28.51 20.18
CA SER A 35 1.98 -27.85 18.87
C SER A 35 0.73 -26.98 18.71
N TYR A 36 -0.40 -27.39 19.28
CA TYR A 36 -1.63 -26.63 19.25
C TYR A 36 -1.54 -25.31 20.06
N GLY A 37 -1.08 -25.39 21.32
CA GLY A 37 -0.87 -24.19 22.15
C GLY A 37 0.19 -23.26 21.56
N LEU A 38 1.25 -23.83 20.98
CA LEU A 38 2.29 -23.07 20.29
C LEU A 38 1.73 -22.33 19.07
N TYR A 39 0.91 -22.99 18.25
CA TYR A 39 0.24 -22.37 17.11
C TYR A 39 -0.64 -21.18 17.52
N LEU A 40 -1.33 -21.26 18.66
CA LEU A 40 -2.16 -20.14 19.12
C LEU A 40 -1.35 -18.96 19.68
N ILE A 41 -0.27 -19.24 20.41
CA ILE A 41 0.45 -18.21 21.20
C ILE A 41 1.58 -17.54 20.43
N HIS A 42 2.22 -18.23 19.47
CA HIS A 42 3.41 -17.68 18.82
C HIS A 42 3.13 -16.37 18.08
N TRP A 43 1.99 -16.23 17.41
CA TRP A 43 1.67 -15.01 16.66
C TRP A 43 1.50 -13.78 17.57
N PRO A 44 0.67 -13.81 18.63
CA PRO A 44 0.61 -12.71 19.61
C PRO A 44 1.96 -12.37 20.23
N VAL A 45 2.80 -13.37 20.52
CA VAL A 45 4.14 -13.16 21.09
C VAL A 45 5.04 -12.41 20.10
N ILE A 46 5.03 -12.79 18.82
CA ILE A 46 5.80 -12.12 17.77
C ILE A 46 5.36 -10.66 17.60
N VAL A 47 4.04 -10.42 17.56
CA VAL A 47 3.49 -9.05 17.44
C VAL A 47 3.82 -8.21 18.68
N TRP A 48 3.79 -8.80 19.88
CA TRP A 48 4.00 -8.07 21.13
C TRP A 48 5.48 -7.84 21.45
N LEU A 49 6.35 -8.78 21.09
CA LEU A 49 7.81 -8.69 21.24
C LEU A 49 8.44 -8.22 19.92
N ASN A 50 8.36 -6.92 19.65
CA ASN A 50 9.01 -6.29 18.50
C ASN A 50 10.34 -5.62 18.88
N SER A 51 11.11 -5.23 17.87
CA SER A 51 12.40 -4.54 18.02
C SER A 51 12.29 -3.28 18.86
N ASP A 52 11.24 -2.47 18.65
CA ASP A 52 11.06 -1.17 19.31
C ASP A 52 10.89 -1.29 20.83
N ARG A 53 10.25 -2.37 21.29
CA ARG A 53 10.01 -2.61 22.73
C ARG A 53 11.20 -3.25 23.43
N LEU A 54 11.94 -4.10 22.74
CA LEU A 54 13.03 -4.88 23.33
C LEU A 54 14.42 -4.30 23.08
N GLY A 55 14.57 -3.43 22.07
CA GLY A 55 15.87 -2.97 21.57
C GLY A 55 16.75 -4.14 21.07
N LEU A 56 16.11 -5.21 20.57
CA LEU A 56 16.77 -6.42 20.07
C LEU A 56 16.39 -6.65 18.62
N ASP A 57 17.38 -7.04 17.81
CA ASP A 57 17.21 -7.18 16.35
C ASP A 57 17.67 -8.57 15.88
N GLY A 58 17.24 -8.94 14.68
CA GLY A 58 17.72 -10.14 13.96
C GLY A 58 17.60 -11.43 14.78
N VAL A 59 18.72 -12.16 14.91
CA VAL A 59 18.75 -13.49 15.55
C VAL A 59 18.38 -13.42 17.04
N ALA A 60 18.73 -12.34 17.74
CA ALA A 60 18.44 -12.19 19.16
C ALA A 60 16.94 -12.00 19.42
N LEU A 61 16.27 -11.20 18.59
CA LEU A 61 14.82 -11.02 18.64
C LEU A 61 14.09 -12.32 18.33
N PHE A 62 14.47 -12.99 17.24
CA PHE A 62 13.88 -14.26 16.83
C PHE A 62 14.04 -15.34 17.92
N ALA A 63 15.24 -15.49 18.48
CA ALA A 63 15.49 -16.44 19.56
C ALA A 63 14.62 -16.14 20.79
N THR A 64 14.46 -14.86 21.15
CA THR A 64 13.61 -14.44 22.27
C THR A 64 12.14 -14.77 22.02
N GLN A 65 11.61 -14.44 20.83
CA GLN A 65 10.23 -14.76 20.44
C GLN A 65 9.96 -16.27 20.47
N VAL A 66 10.90 -17.08 19.96
CA VAL A 66 10.78 -18.54 19.98
C VAL A 66 10.79 -19.08 21.41
N ILE A 67 11.72 -18.63 22.25
CA ILE A 67 11.84 -19.09 23.65
C ILE A 67 10.57 -18.75 24.44
N VAL A 68 10.07 -17.51 24.31
CA VAL A 68 8.86 -17.06 25.01
C VAL A 68 7.64 -17.83 24.52
N SER A 69 7.49 -18.00 23.21
CA SER A 69 6.38 -18.78 22.63
C SER A 69 6.38 -20.23 23.12
N LEU A 70 7.56 -20.86 23.15
CA LEU A 70 7.71 -22.24 23.60
C LEU A 70 7.43 -22.36 25.11
N ALA A 71 7.94 -21.43 25.92
CA ALA A 71 7.71 -21.42 27.37
C ALA A 71 6.21 -21.29 27.70
N LEU A 72 5.53 -20.34 27.05
CA LEU A 72 4.09 -20.14 27.21
C LEU A 72 3.27 -21.34 26.72
N ALA A 73 3.64 -21.95 25.60
CA ALA A 73 2.98 -23.16 25.09
C ALA A 73 3.14 -24.34 26.05
N VAL A 74 4.33 -24.55 26.61
CA VAL A 74 4.58 -25.61 27.61
C VAL A 74 3.78 -25.35 28.89
N MET A 75 3.73 -24.11 29.36
CA MET A 75 2.92 -23.74 30.52
C MET A 75 1.43 -23.97 30.26
N SER A 76 0.90 -23.53 29.10
CA SER A 76 -0.48 -23.79 28.68
C SER A 76 -0.78 -25.28 28.68
N TYR A 77 0.12 -26.09 28.11
CA TYR A 77 -0.06 -27.52 28.02
C TYR A 77 -0.23 -28.20 29.38
N TRP A 78 0.64 -27.88 30.35
CA TRP A 78 0.58 -28.51 31.67
C TRP A 78 -0.55 -27.98 32.56
N PHE A 79 -0.81 -26.68 32.54
CA PHE A 79 -1.73 -26.03 33.47
C PHE A 79 -3.15 -25.89 32.95
N ILE A 80 -3.36 -25.85 31.64
CA ILE A 80 -4.67 -25.64 31.01
C ILE A 80 -5.08 -26.90 30.24
N GLU A 81 -4.29 -27.28 29.24
CA GLU A 81 -4.72 -28.29 28.27
C GLU A 81 -4.79 -29.70 28.87
N GLN A 82 -3.78 -30.10 29.64
CA GLN A 82 -3.74 -31.41 30.31
C GLN A 82 -4.91 -31.64 31.29
N PRO A 83 -5.18 -30.74 32.25
CA PRO A 83 -6.27 -30.96 33.19
C PRO A 83 -7.67 -30.87 32.54
N ILE A 84 -7.83 -30.17 31.42
CA ILE A 84 -9.04 -30.19 30.58
C ILE A 84 -9.16 -31.50 29.81
N ARG A 85 -8.09 -31.95 29.11
CA ARG A 85 -8.06 -33.21 28.34
C ARG A 85 -8.37 -34.43 29.20
N GLN A 86 -7.86 -34.45 30.43
CA GLN A 86 -8.11 -35.53 31.39
C GLN A 86 -9.47 -35.40 32.11
N ARG A 87 -10.30 -34.40 31.74
CA ARG A 87 -11.62 -34.07 32.32
C ARG A 87 -11.63 -33.83 33.84
N LYS A 88 -10.47 -33.68 34.48
CA LYS A 88 -10.35 -33.56 35.94
C LYS A 88 -11.07 -32.34 36.50
N ILE A 89 -11.07 -31.23 35.75
CA ILE A 89 -11.73 -29.98 36.15
C ILE A 89 -13.21 -29.93 35.73
N LEU A 90 -13.59 -30.68 34.69
CA LEU A 90 -14.96 -30.72 34.15
C LEU A 90 -15.89 -31.69 34.91
N GLN A 91 -15.34 -32.51 35.81
CA GLN A 91 -16.12 -33.46 36.63
C GLN A 91 -16.91 -32.81 37.77
N THR A 92 -16.66 -31.54 38.09
CA THR A 92 -17.39 -30.82 39.14
C THR A 92 -17.97 -29.52 38.58
N ALA A 93 -19.21 -29.20 38.97
CA ALA A 93 -19.90 -27.97 38.54
C ALA A 93 -19.11 -26.69 38.88
N ARG A 94 -18.40 -26.69 40.02
CA ARG A 94 -17.52 -25.59 40.42
C ARG A 94 -16.30 -25.44 39.49
N GLY A 95 -15.65 -26.54 39.11
CA GLY A 95 -14.49 -26.52 38.21
C GLY A 95 -14.85 -26.05 36.80
N SER A 96 -15.99 -26.50 36.27
CA SER A 96 -16.52 -26.05 34.98
C SER A 96 -16.85 -24.55 34.99
N PHE A 97 -17.49 -24.06 36.05
CA PHE A 97 -17.81 -22.64 36.19
C PHE A 97 -16.55 -21.76 36.30
N THR A 98 -15.53 -22.18 37.04
CA THR A 98 -14.26 -21.44 37.12
C THR A 98 -13.53 -21.36 35.78
N LEU A 99 -13.55 -22.42 34.97
CA LEU A 99 -12.98 -22.38 33.62
C LEU A 99 -13.73 -21.45 32.69
N LEU A 100 -15.07 -21.44 32.76
CA LEU A 100 -15.90 -20.51 32.00
C LEU A 100 -15.57 -19.05 32.35
N VAL A 101 -15.49 -18.73 33.64
CA VAL A 101 -15.16 -17.37 34.11
C VAL A 101 -13.75 -16.96 33.68
N LEU A 102 -12.76 -17.86 33.76
CA LEU A 102 -11.40 -17.58 33.29
C LEU A 102 -11.33 -17.41 31.77
N ALA A 103 -12.10 -18.19 31.01
CA ALA A 103 -12.17 -18.04 29.55
C ALA A 103 -12.81 -16.70 29.16
N ILE A 104 -13.90 -16.30 29.84
CA ILE A 104 -14.56 -15.01 29.63
C ILE A 104 -13.63 -13.87 30.02
N ALA A 105 -12.99 -13.94 31.20
CA ALA A 105 -12.03 -12.93 31.65
C ALA A 105 -10.83 -12.82 30.70
N GLY A 106 -10.28 -13.96 30.24
CA GLY A 106 -9.21 -14.00 29.24
C GLY A 106 -9.63 -13.36 27.92
N ALA A 107 -10.84 -13.66 27.43
CA ALA A 107 -11.39 -13.04 26.24
C ALA A 107 -11.58 -11.52 26.41
N LEU A 108 -12.10 -11.07 27.55
CA LEU A 108 -12.25 -9.64 27.85
C LEU A 108 -10.91 -8.91 27.97
N VAL A 109 -9.91 -9.52 28.61
CA VAL A 109 -8.56 -8.93 28.71
C VAL A 109 -7.89 -8.87 27.34
N LEU A 110 -8.02 -9.91 26.52
CA LEU A 110 -7.54 -9.90 25.13
C LEU A 110 -8.23 -8.80 24.32
N SER A 111 -9.56 -8.72 24.35
CA SER A 111 -10.31 -7.68 23.65
C SER A 111 -9.93 -6.27 24.11
N THR A 112 -9.83 -6.04 25.42
CA THR A 112 -9.44 -4.73 25.97
C THR A 112 -7.99 -4.38 25.67
N SER A 113 -7.07 -5.36 25.63
CA SER A 113 -5.68 -5.12 25.23
C SER A 113 -5.53 -4.75 23.75
N VAL A 114 -6.36 -5.30 22.86
CA VAL A 114 -6.44 -4.94 21.43
C VAL A 114 -7.07 -3.56 21.22
N LEU A 115 -8.04 -3.19 22.06
CA LEU A 115 -8.66 -1.86 22.07
C LEU A 115 -7.77 -0.79 22.71
N ALA A 116 -6.95 -1.14 23.70
CA ALA A 116 -6.06 -0.23 24.42
C ALA A 116 -4.68 -0.07 23.77
N SER A 117 -4.31 -0.95 22.84
CA SER A 117 -3.14 -0.73 22.00
C SER A 117 -3.42 0.41 21.01
N ASN A 118 -2.83 1.58 21.25
CA ASN A 118 -2.79 2.70 20.29
C ASN A 118 -2.17 2.31 18.92
N SER A 119 -1.61 1.10 18.79
CA SER A 119 -1.12 0.53 17.53
C SER A 119 -2.21 0.00 16.60
N SER A 120 -3.49 0.12 16.97
CA SER A 120 -4.62 -0.23 16.10
C SER A 120 -5.06 0.93 15.19
N GLN A 121 -4.49 2.14 15.38
CA GLN A 121 -4.60 3.19 14.36
C GLN A 121 -3.67 2.81 13.21
N VAL A 122 -4.25 2.60 12.03
CA VAL A 122 -3.49 2.55 10.79
C VAL A 122 -2.73 3.87 10.69
N ASP A 123 -1.40 3.81 10.67
CA ASP A 123 -0.60 5.00 10.42
C ASP A 123 -0.85 5.43 8.98
N THR A 124 -1.53 6.57 8.83
CA THR A 124 -1.85 7.18 7.53
C THR A 124 -1.01 8.43 7.30
N SER A 125 -0.02 8.68 8.15
CA SER A 125 0.90 9.80 7.94
C SER A 125 1.78 9.52 6.72
N PRO A 126 2.05 10.53 5.87
CA PRO A 126 2.98 10.37 4.77
C PRO A 126 4.36 9.95 5.27
N GLU A 127 4.93 8.93 4.61
CA GLU A 127 6.26 8.44 4.88
C GLU A 127 7.24 9.01 3.85
N VAL A 128 8.30 9.66 4.34
CA VAL A 128 9.38 10.12 3.47
C VAL A 128 10.33 8.95 3.22
N LEU A 129 10.17 8.29 2.06
CA LEU A 129 10.94 7.11 1.70
C LEU A 129 12.36 7.45 1.23
N THR A 130 12.52 8.57 0.52
CA THR A 130 13.83 9.03 0.04
C THR A 130 13.84 10.54 -0.09
N THR A 131 14.84 11.18 0.53
CA THR A 131 15.06 12.63 0.42
C THR A 131 16.23 12.94 -0.50
N LEU A 132 16.10 13.97 -1.32
CA LEU A 132 17.24 14.59 -1.98
C LEU A 132 18.11 15.30 -0.95
N THR A 133 19.41 15.01 -0.92
CA THR A 133 20.35 15.81 -0.13
C THR A 133 20.60 17.13 -0.84
N PRO A 134 20.58 18.28 -0.15
CA PRO A 134 20.94 19.55 -0.77
C PRO A 134 22.37 19.47 -1.29
N THR A 135 22.56 19.56 -2.61
CA THR A 135 23.89 19.72 -3.19
C THR A 135 24.42 21.07 -2.75
N THR A 136 25.33 21.10 -1.77
CA THR A 136 26.07 22.32 -1.44
C THR A 136 27.00 22.64 -2.61
N MET A 137 26.50 23.35 -3.62
CA MET A 137 27.34 24.00 -4.62
C MET A 137 27.72 25.40 -4.13
N PRO A 138 29.00 25.80 -4.21
CA PRO A 138 29.40 27.17 -3.90
C PRO A 138 28.78 28.12 -4.93
N LEU A 139 28.06 29.14 -4.46
CA LEU A 139 27.62 30.25 -5.29
C LEU A 139 28.85 30.94 -5.90
N ASN A 140 29.15 30.67 -7.16
CA ASN A 140 29.89 31.61 -7.98
C ASN A 140 28.89 32.67 -8.47
N ASN A 141 28.78 33.75 -7.70
CA ASN A 141 28.19 34.99 -8.15
C ASN A 141 29.04 35.55 -9.28
N GLU A 142 28.60 35.37 -10.52
CA GLU A 142 28.76 36.34 -11.60
C GLU A 142 27.94 35.86 -12.80
N MET A 143 26.78 36.48 -13.04
CA MET A 143 26.17 36.48 -14.36
C MET A 143 25.85 37.93 -14.76
N PRO A 144 26.31 38.42 -15.92
CA PRO A 144 26.04 39.77 -16.38
C PRO A 144 24.58 39.95 -16.75
N THR A 145 24.00 41.06 -16.33
CA THR A 145 22.71 41.58 -16.80
C THR A 145 22.79 41.98 -18.27
N SER A 146 22.30 41.14 -19.19
CA SER A 146 21.64 41.57 -20.44
C SER A 146 21.18 40.37 -21.27
N VAL A 147 19.98 40.47 -21.86
CA VAL A 147 19.26 39.50 -22.72
C VAL A 147 18.65 38.38 -21.85
N VAL A 148 17.34 38.25 -21.67
CA VAL A 148 16.36 37.81 -22.67
C VAL A 148 14.93 38.28 -22.32
N ASP A 149 14.37 39.18 -23.15
CA ASP A 149 12.94 39.13 -23.50
C ASP A 149 12.80 38.07 -24.61
N ASN A 150 11.81 37.17 -24.52
CA ASN A 150 11.36 36.21 -25.56
C ASN A 150 12.15 34.91 -25.85
N LEU A 151 12.83 34.28 -24.89
CA LEU A 151 12.99 32.81 -24.95
C LEU A 151 12.00 32.22 -23.95
N LEU A 152 11.09 31.39 -24.45
CA LEU A 152 10.46 30.34 -23.65
C LEU A 152 11.57 29.75 -22.78
N ALA A 153 11.49 29.91 -21.46
CA ALA A 153 12.51 29.41 -20.56
C ALA A 153 12.62 27.90 -20.80
N LEU A 154 13.71 27.46 -21.43
CA LEU A 154 13.95 26.04 -21.69
C LEU A 154 13.96 25.36 -20.33
N VAL A 155 13.13 24.33 -20.15
CA VAL A 155 13.05 23.60 -18.90
C VAL A 155 14.32 22.75 -18.75
N ASP A 156 15.08 22.96 -17.67
CA ASP A 156 16.26 22.14 -17.38
C ASP A 156 15.85 20.75 -16.93
N ARG A 157 16.02 19.76 -17.82
CA ARG A 157 15.64 18.36 -17.58
C ARG A 157 16.63 17.59 -16.70
N SER A 158 17.74 18.21 -16.29
CA SER A 158 18.76 17.58 -15.44
C SER A 158 18.48 17.74 -13.94
N VAL A 159 17.55 18.61 -13.57
CA VAL A 159 17.21 18.89 -12.17
C VAL A 159 16.57 17.65 -11.52
N PRO A 160 16.96 17.29 -10.28
CA PRO A 160 16.31 16.21 -9.55
C PRO A 160 14.90 16.63 -9.11
N LEU A 161 14.01 15.65 -8.92
CA LEU A 161 12.58 15.90 -8.63
C LEU A 161 12.21 15.34 -7.25
N ASN A 162 11.44 16.08 -6.45
CA ASN A 162 10.73 15.53 -5.29
C ASN A 162 9.26 15.29 -5.66
N ILE A 163 8.74 14.10 -5.41
CA ILE A 163 7.35 13.77 -5.72
C ILE A 163 6.59 13.33 -4.47
N LEU A 164 5.30 13.69 -4.41
CA LEU A 164 4.35 13.07 -3.50
C LEU A 164 3.54 12.03 -4.26
N VAL A 165 3.60 10.77 -3.82
CA VAL A 165 2.80 9.67 -4.39
C VAL A 165 1.57 9.44 -3.52
N ILE A 166 0.38 9.66 -4.08
CA ILE A 166 -0.91 9.47 -3.39
C ILE A 166 -1.72 8.33 -4.01
N GLY A 167 -2.48 7.64 -3.18
CA GLY A 167 -3.45 6.63 -3.64
C GLY A 167 -3.60 5.45 -2.69
N ASP A 168 -3.74 4.25 -3.26
CA ASP A 168 -4.04 3.03 -2.51
C ASP A 168 -2.79 2.17 -2.23
N SER A 169 -2.97 0.86 -2.04
CA SER A 169 -1.86 -0.08 -1.84
C SER A 169 -0.92 -0.16 -3.05
N THR A 170 -1.41 0.11 -4.27
CA THR A 170 -0.57 0.17 -5.46
C THR A 170 0.29 1.43 -5.48
N ALA A 171 -0.19 2.54 -4.90
CA ALA A 171 0.59 3.75 -4.72
C ALA A 171 1.78 3.51 -3.80
N GLU A 172 1.55 2.86 -2.65
CA GLU A 172 2.61 2.49 -1.71
C GLU A 172 3.64 1.55 -2.35
N ASN A 173 3.17 0.56 -3.10
CA ASN A 173 4.04 -0.38 -3.81
C ASN A 173 4.91 0.30 -4.90
N ILE A 174 4.33 1.21 -5.68
CA ILE A 174 5.06 1.99 -6.69
C ILE A 174 6.01 3.00 -6.04
N ALA A 175 5.58 3.70 -4.99
CA ALA A 175 6.42 4.65 -4.27
C ALA A 175 7.67 3.95 -3.68
N THR A 176 7.49 2.78 -3.08
CA THR A 176 8.59 1.95 -2.57
C THR A 176 9.55 1.55 -3.69
N ALA A 177 9.03 1.09 -4.82
CA ALA A 177 9.85 0.71 -5.97
C ALA A 177 10.64 1.92 -6.55
N LEU A 178 10.00 3.09 -6.68
CA LEU A 178 10.66 4.33 -7.12
C LEU A 178 11.75 4.78 -6.15
N ALA A 179 11.49 4.71 -4.84
CA ALA A 179 12.46 5.06 -3.81
C ALA A 179 13.68 4.14 -3.83
N ALA A 180 13.45 2.82 -3.87
CA ALA A 180 14.51 1.81 -3.93
C ALA A 180 15.39 1.94 -5.19
N ALA A 181 14.78 2.31 -6.32
CA ALA A 181 15.47 2.49 -7.60
C ALA A 181 16.13 3.87 -7.79
N SER A 182 15.88 4.84 -6.90
CA SER A 182 16.37 6.21 -7.06
C SER A 182 17.90 6.27 -6.99
N ASP A 183 18.51 6.97 -7.95
CA ASP A 183 19.94 7.23 -8.04
C ASP A 183 20.34 8.62 -7.51
N GLY A 184 19.41 9.28 -6.78
CA GLY A 184 19.56 10.67 -6.34
C GLY A 184 18.95 11.69 -7.30
N SER A 185 18.34 11.25 -8.41
CA SER A 185 17.54 12.11 -9.30
C SER A 185 16.08 12.26 -8.88
N LEU A 186 15.61 11.45 -7.91
CA LEU A 186 14.22 11.42 -7.45
C LEU A 186 14.11 11.28 -5.93
N GLY A 187 13.49 12.26 -5.26
CA GLY A 187 12.99 12.15 -3.89
C GLY A 187 11.54 11.69 -3.91
N VAL A 188 11.16 10.81 -2.98
CA VAL A 188 9.84 10.17 -2.93
C VAL A 188 9.25 10.31 -1.54
N ILE A 189 8.08 10.92 -1.46
CA ILE A 189 7.21 10.95 -0.29
C ILE A 189 6.02 10.05 -0.62
N SER A 190 5.85 8.95 0.10
CA SER A 190 4.69 8.09 -0.04
C SER A 190 3.57 8.53 0.88
N ALA A 191 2.37 8.65 0.33
CA ALA A 191 1.14 8.75 1.08
C ALA A 191 0.08 7.78 0.54
N GLY A 192 0.54 6.64 0.01
CA GLY A 192 -0.32 5.53 -0.37
C GLY A 192 -0.85 4.81 0.88
N VAL A 193 -2.15 4.55 0.95
CA VAL A 193 -2.74 3.83 2.08
C VAL A 193 -3.51 2.62 1.59
N LEU A 194 -3.18 1.46 2.15
CA LEU A 194 -3.76 0.18 1.75
C LEU A 194 -5.28 0.20 1.91
N GLY A 195 -5.99 -0.12 0.83
CA GLY A 195 -7.46 -0.18 0.83
C GLY A 195 -8.16 1.19 0.88
N CYS A 196 -7.44 2.29 0.70
CA CYS A 196 -8.03 3.62 0.66
C CYS A 196 -8.26 4.09 -0.79
N PRO A 197 -9.50 4.38 -1.20
CA PRO A 197 -9.73 5.07 -2.47
C PRO A 197 -9.20 6.52 -2.41
N LEU A 198 -9.04 7.15 -3.58
CA LEU A 198 -8.62 8.55 -3.67
C LEU A 198 -9.61 9.50 -2.96
N LEU A 199 -10.90 9.17 -3.03
CA LEU A 199 -11.98 9.93 -2.42
C LEU A 199 -12.12 9.62 -0.93
N GLN A 200 -12.34 10.66 -0.13
CA GLN A 200 -12.67 10.47 1.28
C GLN A 200 -14.13 10.01 1.45
N VAL A 201 -14.32 8.74 1.81
CA VAL A 201 -15.63 8.07 1.88
C VAL A 201 -15.78 7.33 3.21
N ALA A 202 -17.01 6.96 3.57
CA ALA A 202 -17.27 6.27 4.84
C ALA A 202 -17.13 4.75 4.70
N ILE A 203 -17.74 4.18 3.66
CA ILE A 203 -17.80 2.73 3.48
C ILE A 203 -17.53 2.42 2.01
N VAL A 204 -16.75 1.39 1.76
CA VAL A 204 -16.55 0.81 0.43
C VAL A 204 -17.13 -0.60 0.37
N ARG A 205 -17.42 -1.04 -0.84
CA ARG A 205 -17.83 -2.41 -1.12
C ARG A 205 -16.90 -2.99 -2.18
N ASP A 206 -16.01 -3.88 -1.77
CA ASP A 206 -15.03 -4.53 -2.66
C ASP A 206 -15.60 -5.79 -3.34
N ARG A 207 -16.65 -6.39 -2.75
CA ARG A 207 -17.45 -7.49 -3.33
C ARG A 207 -18.92 -7.35 -2.95
N GLU A 208 -19.82 -8.04 -3.65
CA GLU A 208 -21.27 -7.97 -3.44
C GLU A 208 -21.67 -8.11 -1.95
N GLU A 209 -21.02 -9.02 -1.22
CA GLU A 209 -21.29 -9.30 0.21
C GLU A 209 -20.22 -8.71 1.16
N SER A 210 -19.25 -7.93 0.67
CA SER A 210 -18.12 -7.45 1.46
C SER A 210 -18.12 -5.93 1.54
N GLN A 211 -18.31 -5.39 2.75
CA GLN A 211 -18.28 -3.96 3.04
C GLN A 211 -17.21 -3.66 4.08
N GLN A 212 -16.53 -2.54 3.90
CA GLN A 212 -15.43 -2.12 4.78
C GLN A 212 -15.62 -0.65 5.14
N ASP A 213 -15.51 -0.35 6.43
CA ASP A 213 -15.40 1.03 6.91
C ASP A 213 -14.00 1.55 6.57
N VAL A 214 -13.96 2.67 5.86
CA VAL A 214 -12.73 3.34 5.41
C VAL A 214 -12.72 4.80 5.81
N ALA A 215 -13.52 5.20 6.81
CA ALA A 215 -13.56 6.57 7.31
C ALA A 215 -12.21 7.02 7.93
N TYR A 216 -11.32 6.07 8.23
CA TYR A 216 -9.95 6.32 8.69
C TYR A 216 -8.98 6.75 7.57
N CYS A 217 -9.35 6.57 6.30
CA CYS A 217 -8.49 6.92 5.17
C CYS A 217 -8.18 8.43 5.14
N PRO A 218 -6.95 8.80 4.74
CA PRO A 218 -6.54 10.19 4.74
C PRO A 218 -7.31 11.01 3.70
N ASN A 219 -7.38 12.32 3.92
CA ASN A 219 -7.86 13.24 2.90
C ASN A 219 -6.69 13.60 1.96
N ASN A 220 -6.67 13.01 0.77
CA ASN A 220 -5.62 13.23 -0.22
C ASN A 220 -5.45 14.70 -0.64
N GLY A 221 -6.54 15.48 -0.72
CA GLY A 221 -6.46 16.91 -1.01
C GLY A 221 -5.72 17.69 0.09
N GLN A 222 -5.94 17.32 1.36
CA GLN A 222 -5.22 17.90 2.49
C GLN A 222 -3.74 17.49 2.48
N LEU A 223 -3.44 16.22 2.20
CA LEU A 223 -2.06 15.73 2.09
C LEU A 223 -1.26 16.49 1.03
N VAL A 224 -1.88 16.75 -0.12
CA VAL A 224 -1.25 17.58 -1.17
C VAL A 224 -0.96 18.98 -0.65
N ARG A 225 -1.96 19.66 -0.06
CA ARG A 225 -1.79 21.03 0.47
C ARG A 225 -0.67 21.13 1.51
N ASP A 226 -0.55 20.14 2.38
CA ASP A 226 0.46 20.11 3.43
C ASP A 226 1.88 19.86 2.87
N SER A 227 1.97 19.24 1.69
CA SER A 227 3.25 18.84 1.08
C SER A 227 3.77 19.79 0.01
N LEU A 228 2.97 20.77 -0.45
CA LEU A 228 3.29 21.59 -1.63
C LEU A 228 4.69 22.21 -1.59
N MET A 229 5.14 22.70 -0.43
CA MET A 229 6.45 23.36 -0.30
C MET A 229 7.67 22.43 -0.45
N SER A 230 7.44 21.11 -0.53
CA SER A 230 8.49 20.09 -0.54
C SER A 230 8.53 19.25 -1.80
N ILE A 231 7.64 19.51 -2.76
CA ILE A 231 7.45 18.68 -3.96
C ILE A 231 7.44 19.50 -5.24
N ASP A 232 7.83 18.85 -6.33
CA ASP A 232 7.84 19.38 -7.69
C ASP A 232 6.64 18.87 -8.51
N ALA A 233 6.05 17.74 -8.12
CA ALA A 233 4.85 17.17 -8.73
C ALA A 233 4.03 16.31 -7.75
N VAL A 234 2.73 16.20 -8.02
CA VAL A 234 1.85 15.21 -7.39
C VAL A 234 1.72 14.02 -8.33
N VAL A 235 1.93 12.81 -7.81
CA VAL A 235 1.81 11.56 -8.55
C VAL A 235 0.64 10.75 -7.99
N ILE A 236 -0.37 10.51 -8.83
CA ILE A 236 -1.53 9.71 -8.49
C ILE A 236 -1.31 8.29 -9.01
N VAL A 237 -1.38 7.32 -8.11
CA VAL A 237 -1.37 5.89 -8.46
C VAL A 237 -2.61 5.27 -7.83
N ALA A 238 -3.54 4.76 -8.64
CA ALA A 238 -4.81 4.27 -8.14
C ALA A 238 -5.15 2.95 -8.82
N GLY A 239 -5.21 1.88 -8.03
CA GLY A 239 -5.42 0.52 -8.50
C GLY A 239 -6.82 0.01 -8.16
N VAL A 240 -6.86 -1.10 -7.42
CA VAL A 240 -8.10 -1.85 -7.16
C VAL A 240 -9.07 -1.11 -6.24
N ALA A 241 -8.58 -0.31 -5.29
CA ALA A 241 -9.44 0.34 -4.28
C ALA A 241 -10.33 1.41 -4.90
N ASN A 242 -9.86 2.01 -5.99
CA ASN A 242 -10.59 3.02 -6.72
C ASN A 242 -11.69 2.42 -7.60
N GLN A 243 -11.67 1.11 -7.82
CA GLN A 243 -12.66 0.38 -8.64
C GLN A 243 -13.83 -0.17 -7.80
N TRP A 244 -13.94 0.25 -6.54
CA TRP A 244 -15.00 -0.15 -5.63
C TRP A 244 -16.18 0.82 -5.62
N ALA A 245 -17.36 0.31 -5.28
CA ALA A 245 -18.49 1.15 -4.94
C ALA A 245 -18.28 1.75 -3.56
N TYR A 246 -18.79 2.95 -3.34
CA TYR A 246 -18.62 3.65 -2.08
C TYR A 246 -19.88 4.38 -1.62
N LYS A 247 -19.90 4.68 -0.33
CA LYS A 247 -20.83 5.62 0.31
C LYS A 247 -20.07 6.82 0.83
N LYS A 248 -20.52 8.02 0.46
CA LYS A 248 -19.99 9.27 1.01
C LYS A 248 -20.27 9.36 2.51
N ILE A 249 -19.43 10.12 3.21
CA ILE A 249 -19.63 10.43 4.63
C ILE A 249 -21.01 11.10 4.82
N GLY A 250 -21.83 10.53 5.70
CA GLY A 250 -23.18 11.02 5.97
C GLY A 250 -24.23 10.67 4.92
N SER A 251 -23.94 9.79 3.95
CA SER A 251 -24.89 9.31 2.95
C SER A 251 -25.10 7.81 3.04
N ASP A 252 -26.35 7.36 2.84
CA ASP A 252 -26.70 5.94 2.72
C ASP A 252 -26.72 5.43 1.28
N MET A 253 -26.49 6.30 0.30
CA MET A 253 -26.54 5.99 -1.12
C MET A 253 -25.22 5.36 -1.60
N TRP A 254 -25.34 4.22 -2.29
CA TRP A 254 -24.22 3.61 -3.00
C TRP A 254 -23.96 4.34 -4.31
N ILE A 255 -22.70 4.70 -4.53
CA ILE A 255 -22.19 5.19 -5.80
C ILE A 255 -21.41 4.05 -6.44
N GLU A 256 -21.90 3.59 -7.59
CA GLU A 256 -21.30 2.46 -8.31
C GLU A 256 -20.21 2.96 -9.27
N PRO A 257 -19.13 2.17 -9.47
CA PRO A 257 -18.09 2.48 -10.45
C PRO A 257 -18.67 2.74 -11.84
N GLY A 258 -18.27 3.86 -12.46
CA GLY A 258 -18.74 4.30 -13.77
C GLY A 258 -20.16 4.86 -13.83
N SER A 259 -20.84 5.06 -12.70
CA SER A 259 -22.02 5.92 -12.67
C SER A 259 -21.64 7.39 -12.94
N GLU A 260 -22.60 8.21 -13.36
CA GLU A 260 -22.37 9.64 -13.58
C GLU A 260 -21.83 10.33 -12.33
N GLN A 261 -22.39 10.02 -11.16
CA GLN A 261 -21.92 10.57 -9.88
C GLN A 261 -20.49 10.14 -9.55
N TYR A 262 -20.11 8.91 -9.86
CA TYR A 262 -18.74 8.40 -9.66
C TYR A 262 -17.72 9.21 -10.46
N ILE A 263 -18.01 9.47 -11.74
CA ILE A 263 -17.16 10.29 -12.61
C ILE A 263 -17.10 11.73 -12.11
N LEU A 264 -18.25 12.31 -11.72
CA LEU A 264 -18.31 13.66 -11.18
C LEU A 264 -17.50 13.83 -9.89
N ASP A 265 -17.53 12.83 -9.00
CA ASP A 265 -16.78 12.87 -7.74
C ASP A 265 -15.27 12.84 -7.99
N LEU A 266 -14.81 11.97 -8.89
CA LEU A 266 -13.40 11.87 -9.29
C LEU A 266 -12.92 13.13 -10.03
N ASN A 267 -13.72 13.67 -10.95
CA ASN A 267 -13.39 14.93 -11.63
C ASN A 267 -13.33 16.11 -10.63
N SER A 268 -14.20 16.11 -9.62
CA SER A 268 -14.17 17.12 -8.55
C SER A 268 -12.92 16.97 -7.68
N PHE A 269 -12.50 15.74 -7.39
CA PHE A 269 -11.24 15.46 -6.71
C PHE A 269 -10.04 16.00 -7.50
N LEU A 270 -9.91 15.65 -8.79
CA LEU A 270 -8.81 16.19 -9.61
C LEU A 270 -8.82 17.71 -9.65
N LEU A 271 -10.00 18.34 -9.78
CA LEU A 271 -10.11 19.79 -9.76
C LEU A 271 -9.64 20.41 -8.44
N GLU A 272 -9.90 19.76 -7.29
CA GLU A 272 -9.36 20.19 -5.99
C GLU A 272 -7.83 20.11 -5.96
N ILE A 273 -7.24 19.05 -6.53
CA ILE A 273 -5.79 18.91 -6.65
C ILE A 273 -5.21 20.00 -7.54
N GLU A 274 -5.75 20.21 -8.74
CA GLU A 274 -5.36 21.27 -9.68
C GLU A 274 -5.42 22.67 -9.02
N GLN A 275 -6.48 22.95 -8.26
CA GLN A 275 -6.59 24.19 -7.49
C GLN A 275 -5.52 24.33 -6.40
N SER A 276 -5.14 23.22 -5.77
CA SER A 276 -4.12 23.21 -4.72
C SER A 276 -2.71 23.41 -5.28
N VAL A 277 -2.39 22.80 -6.42
CA VAL A 277 -1.06 22.91 -7.06
C VAL A 277 -0.88 24.16 -7.93
N SER A 278 -1.99 24.76 -8.37
CA SER A 278 -1.99 25.95 -9.25
C SER A 278 -1.10 27.10 -8.78
N PRO A 279 -1.06 27.50 -7.49
CA PRO A 279 -0.20 28.59 -7.03
C PRO A 279 1.30 28.34 -7.25
N GLN A 280 1.73 27.08 -7.31
CA GLN A 280 3.14 26.69 -7.48
C GLN A 280 3.46 26.18 -8.89
N GLY A 281 2.45 26.00 -9.74
CA GLY A 281 2.70 25.54 -11.11
C GLY A 281 3.00 24.08 -11.26
N LEU A 282 2.68 23.25 -10.26
CA LEU A 282 3.10 21.85 -10.26
C LEU A 282 2.19 21.04 -11.20
N PRO A 283 2.75 20.19 -12.06
CA PRO A 283 1.96 19.23 -12.82
C PRO A 283 1.44 18.10 -11.92
N VAL A 284 0.37 17.47 -12.37
CA VAL A 284 -0.18 16.24 -11.79
C VAL A 284 0.10 15.09 -12.74
N LEU A 285 0.78 14.06 -12.25
CA LEU A 285 1.09 12.87 -13.04
C LEU A 285 0.22 11.72 -12.57
N VAL A 286 -0.33 10.92 -13.48
CA VAL A 286 -1.21 9.81 -13.15
C VAL A 286 -0.66 8.54 -13.76
N PHE A 287 -0.30 7.55 -12.95
CA PHE A 287 0.10 6.26 -13.48
C PHE A 287 -1.12 5.51 -14.04
N GLU A 288 -0.97 4.97 -15.25
CA GLU A 288 -1.96 4.08 -15.85
C GLU A 288 -2.25 2.88 -14.92
N THR A 289 -3.45 2.32 -14.97
CA THR A 289 -3.78 1.14 -14.17
C THR A 289 -3.72 -0.14 -15.01
N PRO A 290 -2.74 -1.03 -14.76
CA PRO A 290 -2.57 -2.23 -15.56
C PRO A 290 -3.67 -3.25 -15.29
N ALA A 291 -3.85 -4.17 -16.23
CA ALA A 291 -4.72 -5.33 -16.06
C ALA A 291 -4.31 -6.15 -14.83
N VAL A 292 -5.28 -6.51 -14.00
CA VAL A 292 -5.11 -7.32 -12.79
C VAL A 292 -5.54 -8.77 -13.04
N ARG A 293 -5.03 -9.70 -12.22
CA ARG A 293 -5.37 -11.13 -12.34
C ARG A 293 -6.86 -11.37 -12.04
N ASP A 294 -7.41 -12.47 -12.55
CA ASP A 294 -8.76 -12.92 -12.23
C ASP A 294 -8.99 -12.95 -10.70
N ASN A 295 -10.14 -12.43 -10.26
CA ASN A 295 -10.54 -12.26 -8.85
C ASN A 295 -9.63 -11.36 -7.98
N PRO A 296 -9.39 -10.11 -8.39
CA PRO A 296 -8.50 -9.17 -7.69
C PRO A 296 -9.16 -8.50 -6.46
N ARG A 297 -10.34 -8.98 -6.01
CA ARG A 297 -11.27 -8.26 -5.10
C ARG A 297 -11.78 -6.94 -5.69
N ILE A 298 -12.28 -7.00 -6.93
CA ILE A 298 -13.05 -5.90 -7.53
C ILE A 298 -14.50 -6.39 -7.63
N LEU A 299 -15.47 -5.51 -7.38
CA LEU A 299 -16.90 -5.80 -7.38
C LEU A 299 -17.32 -6.74 -8.53
N GLY A 300 -17.70 -7.97 -8.19
CA GLY A 300 -18.28 -8.94 -9.13
C GLY A 300 -17.30 -9.61 -10.10
N ASP A 301 -15.99 -9.40 -9.99
CA ASP A 301 -14.95 -9.98 -10.87
C ASP A 301 -15.18 -9.71 -12.39
N GLU A 302 -15.73 -8.54 -12.75
CA GLU A 302 -15.89 -8.14 -14.15
C GLU A 302 -14.85 -7.09 -14.60
N ILE A 303 -14.17 -7.36 -15.73
CA ILE A 303 -13.18 -6.48 -16.41
C ILE A 303 -13.72 -5.06 -16.65
N VAL A 304 -15.05 -4.91 -16.70
CA VAL A 304 -15.76 -3.65 -16.96
C VAL A 304 -15.38 -2.53 -15.98
N SER A 305 -15.09 -2.83 -14.71
CA SER A 305 -14.70 -1.81 -13.72
C SER A 305 -13.33 -1.20 -14.01
N LEU A 306 -12.40 -1.99 -14.52
CA LEU A 306 -11.06 -1.52 -14.91
C LEU A 306 -11.14 -0.61 -16.13
N VAL A 307 -11.97 -0.97 -17.11
CA VAL A 307 -12.24 -0.14 -18.30
C VAL A 307 -12.83 1.22 -17.90
N ARG A 308 -13.76 1.25 -16.95
CA ARG A 308 -14.37 2.51 -16.46
C ARG A 308 -13.37 3.42 -15.79
N TRP A 309 -12.47 2.88 -14.98
CA TRP A 309 -11.41 3.65 -14.34
C TRP A 309 -10.39 4.18 -15.36
N ALA A 310 -9.97 3.35 -16.32
CA ALA A 310 -9.08 3.78 -17.39
C ALA A 310 -9.67 4.96 -18.20
N GLN A 311 -10.98 4.94 -18.47
CA GLN A 311 -11.69 6.05 -19.12
C GLN A 311 -11.64 7.36 -18.31
N VAL A 312 -11.67 7.29 -16.98
CA VAL A 312 -11.54 8.49 -16.13
C VAL A 312 -10.14 9.08 -16.25
N ILE A 313 -9.09 8.26 -16.16
CA ILE A 313 -7.70 8.71 -16.32
C ILE A 313 -7.47 9.31 -17.71
N GLU A 314 -7.89 8.61 -18.77
CA GLU A 314 -7.74 9.08 -20.16
C GLU A 314 -8.47 10.42 -20.37
N HIS A 315 -9.64 10.59 -19.76
CA HIS A 315 -10.36 11.85 -19.79
C HIS A 315 -9.62 12.98 -19.06
N TRP A 316 -8.95 12.70 -17.94
CA TRP A 316 -8.17 13.70 -17.21
C TRP A 316 -7.01 14.27 -18.02
N ASP A 317 -6.18 13.40 -18.59
CA ASP A 317 -5.02 13.77 -19.42
C ASP A 317 -5.44 14.53 -20.68
N SER A 318 -6.54 14.10 -21.33
CA SER A 318 -7.08 14.81 -22.50
C SER A 318 -7.78 16.14 -22.18
N SER A 319 -8.12 16.40 -20.91
CA SER A 319 -8.84 17.62 -20.49
C SER A 319 -7.93 18.71 -19.93
N TRP A 320 -6.69 18.39 -19.53
CA TRP A 320 -5.81 19.31 -18.81
C TRP A 320 -4.37 19.23 -19.34
N LEU A 321 -3.80 20.38 -19.69
CA LEU A 321 -2.38 20.49 -20.05
C LEU A 321 -1.44 20.23 -18.86
N SER A 322 -1.93 20.41 -17.64
CA SER A 322 -1.21 20.19 -16.39
C SER A 322 -1.23 18.74 -15.90
N VAL A 323 -2.04 17.88 -16.52
CA VAL A 323 -2.16 16.47 -16.15
C VAL A 323 -1.51 15.62 -17.23
N LYS A 324 -0.72 14.61 -16.84
CA LYS A 324 -0.17 13.62 -17.78
C LYS A 324 -0.33 12.20 -17.28
N THR A 325 -0.77 11.30 -18.17
CA THR A 325 -0.78 9.86 -17.87
C THR A 325 0.60 9.26 -18.13
N ILE A 326 1.15 8.54 -17.16
CA ILE A 326 2.38 7.76 -17.32
C ILE A 326 1.99 6.32 -17.67
N PRO A 327 2.16 5.87 -18.93
CA PRO A 327 1.90 4.48 -19.28
C PRO A 327 2.99 3.59 -18.68
N TYR A 328 2.60 2.43 -18.19
CA TYR A 328 3.53 1.34 -17.88
C TYR A 328 2.89 -0.05 -17.97
N ALA A 329 1.59 -0.14 -18.21
CA ALA A 329 0.91 -1.42 -18.35
C ALA A 329 1.45 -2.22 -19.56
N ASP A 330 1.95 -1.54 -20.59
CA ASP A 330 2.60 -2.10 -21.77
C ASP A 330 3.89 -2.89 -21.45
N THR A 331 4.50 -2.63 -20.29
CA THR A 331 5.74 -3.32 -19.86
C THR A 331 5.48 -4.56 -19.02
N LEU A 332 4.23 -4.78 -18.61
CA LEU A 332 3.86 -5.89 -17.75
C LEU A 332 3.33 -7.07 -18.57
N SER A 333 3.72 -8.28 -18.15
CA SER A 333 3.14 -9.50 -18.66
C SER A 333 1.68 -9.64 -18.21
N ASP A 334 0.90 -10.38 -19.00
CA ASP A 334 -0.46 -10.76 -18.61
C ASP A 334 -0.43 -11.43 -17.21
N PRO A 335 -1.19 -10.92 -16.23
CA PRO A 335 -1.14 -11.38 -14.84
C PRO A 335 -1.53 -12.86 -14.65
N ASN A 336 -2.20 -13.47 -15.63
CA ASN A 336 -2.60 -14.87 -15.59
C ASN A 336 -1.49 -15.83 -16.06
N THR A 337 -0.46 -15.33 -16.75
CA THR A 337 0.69 -16.11 -17.26
C THR A 337 1.69 -16.48 -16.15
N ALA A 338 2.65 -17.36 -16.46
CA ALA A 338 3.68 -17.75 -15.50
C ALA A 338 4.65 -16.60 -15.20
N GLU A 339 4.95 -15.78 -16.21
CA GLU A 339 5.76 -14.57 -16.14
C GLU A 339 5.04 -13.51 -15.31
N GLY A 340 3.78 -13.20 -15.63
CA GLY A 340 2.99 -12.22 -14.86
C GLY A 340 2.82 -12.59 -13.39
N LYS A 341 2.78 -13.89 -13.04
CA LYS A 341 2.76 -14.36 -11.64
C LYS A 341 4.09 -14.18 -10.91
N LYS A 342 5.22 -14.03 -11.62
CA LYS A 342 6.50 -13.67 -11.01
C LYS A 342 6.58 -12.17 -10.80
N GLU A 343 6.17 -11.40 -11.80
CA GLU A 343 6.13 -9.93 -11.75
C GLU A 343 5.15 -9.44 -10.67
N ARG A 344 3.97 -10.08 -10.57
CA ARG A 344 2.90 -9.73 -9.65
C ARG A 344 2.30 -10.99 -8.98
N PRO A 345 2.89 -11.47 -7.87
CA PRO A 345 2.51 -12.74 -7.25
C PRO A 345 1.05 -12.83 -6.82
N ASP A 346 0.50 -11.73 -6.31
CA ASP A 346 -0.91 -11.63 -5.92
C ASP A 346 -1.82 -11.20 -7.07
N GLY A 347 -1.24 -10.84 -8.23
CA GLY A 347 -1.94 -10.42 -9.43
C GLY A 347 -2.22 -8.92 -9.51
N VAL A 348 -1.74 -8.13 -8.54
CA VAL A 348 -1.95 -6.68 -8.45
C VAL A 348 -0.63 -5.96 -8.18
N HIS A 349 0.07 -6.29 -7.10
CA HIS A 349 1.27 -5.60 -6.66
C HIS A 349 2.54 -6.19 -7.28
N LEU A 350 3.50 -5.33 -7.61
CA LEU A 350 4.81 -5.72 -8.10
C LEU A 350 5.56 -6.48 -7.01
N ALA A 351 6.20 -7.59 -7.39
CA ALA A 351 7.23 -8.21 -6.58
C ALA A 351 8.39 -7.24 -6.37
N GLU A 352 8.99 -7.24 -5.18
CA GLU A 352 10.01 -6.28 -4.76
C GLU A 352 11.17 -6.13 -5.76
N ASP A 353 11.90 -7.23 -6.03
CA ASP A 353 13.05 -7.23 -6.95
C ASP A 353 12.68 -6.76 -8.37
N PHE A 354 11.52 -7.23 -8.86
CA PHE A 354 11.03 -6.85 -10.19
C PHE A 354 10.61 -5.37 -10.24
N GLY A 355 9.95 -4.89 -9.18
CA GLY A 355 9.50 -3.53 -9.05
C GLY A 355 10.66 -2.55 -9.04
N GLU A 356 11.74 -2.85 -8.32
CA GLU A 356 12.96 -2.01 -8.32
C GLU A 356 13.60 -1.96 -9.72
N GLU A 357 13.73 -3.10 -10.41
CA GLU A 357 14.29 -3.14 -11.77
C GLU A 357 13.41 -2.37 -12.76
N LEU A 358 12.08 -2.58 -12.71
CA LEU A 358 11.11 -1.87 -13.53
C LEU A 358 11.13 -0.37 -13.25
N ALA A 359 11.21 0.04 -11.98
CA ALA A 359 11.28 1.44 -11.59
C ALA A 359 12.53 2.12 -12.17
N ARG A 360 13.68 1.47 -12.06
CA ARG A 360 14.96 1.96 -12.57
C ARG A 360 14.97 2.08 -14.10
N ALA A 361 14.48 1.05 -14.79
CA ALA A 361 14.58 0.95 -16.24
C ALA A 361 13.45 1.68 -16.98
N VAL A 362 12.28 1.83 -16.36
CA VAL A 362 11.05 2.30 -17.02
C VAL A 362 10.37 3.42 -16.25
N LEU A 363 9.98 3.20 -14.99
CA LEU A 363 9.07 4.13 -14.31
C LEU A 363 9.71 5.50 -14.06
N ILE A 364 10.96 5.53 -13.56
CA ILE A 364 11.68 6.80 -13.32
C ILE A 364 11.91 7.56 -14.63
N PRO A 365 12.46 6.95 -15.71
CA PRO A 365 12.58 7.62 -17.00
C PRO A 365 11.26 8.19 -17.55
N ARG A 366 10.19 7.38 -17.58
CA ARG A 366 8.89 7.82 -18.12
C ARG A 366 8.24 8.91 -17.26
N LEU A 367 8.35 8.81 -15.94
CA LEU A 367 7.86 9.85 -15.02
C LEU A 367 8.56 11.18 -15.28
N ARG A 368 9.90 11.17 -15.37
CA ARG A 368 10.68 12.38 -15.64
C ARG A 368 10.35 12.98 -17.00
N GLU A 369 10.26 12.14 -18.03
CA GLU A 369 9.90 12.58 -19.38
C GLU A 369 8.53 13.29 -19.39
N ASN A 370 7.49 12.64 -18.85
CA ASN A 370 6.13 13.21 -18.79
C ASN A 370 6.06 14.46 -17.91
N TYR A 371 6.82 14.52 -16.82
CA TYR A 371 6.94 15.73 -16.00
C TYR A 371 7.45 16.92 -16.81
N PHE A 372 8.58 16.76 -17.51
CA PHE A 372 9.18 17.86 -18.26
C PHE A 372 8.36 18.22 -19.49
N ASP A 373 7.73 17.24 -20.13
CA ASP A 373 6.81 17.49 -21.25
C ASP A 373 5.58 18.29 -20.79
N ALA A 374 5.01 17.98 -19.62
CA ALA A 374 3.94 18.78 -19.02
C ALA A 374 4.40 20.24 -18.78
N LEU A 375 5.61 20.44 -18.24
CA LEU A 375 6.13 21.79 -18.03
C LEU A 375 6.29 22.56 -19.35
N ASP A 376 6.82 21.93 -20.39
CA ASP A 376 7.00 22.54 -21.71
C ASP A 376 5.65 22.93 -22.36
N GLU A 377 4.65 22.04 -22.29
CA GLU A 377 3.29 22.30 -22.78
C GLU A 377 2.58 23.42 -22.00
N MET A 378 2.68 23.39 -20.66
CA MET A 378 2.10 24.42 -19.82
C MET A 378 2.74 25.79 -20.06
N ASN A 379 4.06 25.86 -20.24
CA ASN A 379 4.78 27.10 -20.52
C ASN A 379 4.45 27.63 -21.92
N SER A 380 4.44 26.76 -22.94
CA SER A 380 4.20 27.17 -24.34
C SER A 380 2.76 27.58 -24.62
N SER A 381 1.79 27.00 -23.91
CA SER A 381 0.37 27.39 -23.99
C SER A 381 0.03 28.66 -23.20
N GLY A 382 0.93 29.12 -22.33
CA GLY A 382 0.65 30.20 -21.38
C GLY A 382 -0.26 29.77 -20.23
N CYS A 383 -0.54 28.47 -20.09
CA CYS A 383 -1.20 27.89 -18.92
C CYS A 383 -0.39 28.16 -17.66
N ARG A 384 0.95 28.04 -17.71
CA ARG A 384 1.85 28.40 -16.63
C ARG A 384 2.50 29.74 -16.89
N ARG A 385 2.36 30.67 -15.95
CA ARG A 385 2.87 32.04 -16.07
C ARG A 385 4.37 32.09 -15.76
N ALA A 386 5.15 32.72 -16.63
CA ALA A 386 6.60 32.81 -16.44
C ALA A 386 7.05 33.61 -15.21
N LEU A 387 6.27 34.61 -14.80
CA LEU A 387 6.63 35.56 -13.71
C LEU A 387 6.46 34.98 -12.31
N ASP A 388 5.39 34.24 -12.07
CA ASP A 388 5.04 33.69 -10.76
C ASP A 388 4.96 32.15 -10.76
N GLN A 389 5.29 31.52 -11.90
CA GLN A 389 5.23 30.08 -12.13
C GLN A 389 3.88 29.43 -11.84
N SER A 390 2.80 30.22 -11.68
CA SER A 390 1.47 29.71 -11.33
C SER A 390 0.68 29.21 -12.55
N LEU A 391 -0.26 28.29 -12.32
CA LEU A 391 -1.21 27.81 -13.33
C LEU A 391 -2.42 28.72 -13.41
N ALA A 392 -2.70 29.23 -14.60
CA ALA A 392 -3.99 29.81 -14.95
C ALA A 392 -4.95 28.69 -15.37
N LEU A 393 -5.63 28.04 -14.42
CA LEU A 393 -6.46 26.84 -14.66
C LEU A 393 -7.43 26.95 -15.85
N ARG A 394 -8.00 28.13 -16.10
CA ARG A 394 -8.87 28.37 -17.26
C ARG A 394 -8.15 28.16 -18.61
N LEU A 395 -6.86 28.48 -18.68
CA LEU A 395 -6.01 28.30 -19.86
C LEU A 395 -5.40 26.89 -19.92
N CYS A 396 -5.24 26.24 -18.77
CA CYS A 396 -4.75 24.87 -18.68
C CYS A 396 -5.78 23.83 -19.12
N ARG A 397 -7.07 24.17 -19.01
CA ARG A 397 -8.15 23.29 -19.44
C ARG A 397 -8.30 23.32 -20.96
N LEU A 398 -8.13 22.15 -21.58
CA LEU A 398 -8.42 21.92 -22.98
C LEU A 398 -9.95 21.90 -23.12
N SER A 399 -10.51 22.77 -23.98
CA SER A 399 -11.96 22.89 -24.13
C SER A 399 -12.58 21.56 -24.58
N GLU A 400 -13.67 21.13 -23.93
CA GLU A 400 -14.60 20.12 -24.45
C GLU A 400 -15.29 20.58 -25.75
#